data_AF-A0A0B8P506-F1
#
_entry.id   AF-A0A0B8P506-F1
#
_cell.length_a   1.000
_cell.length_b   1.000
_cell.length_c   1.000
_cell.angle_alpha   90.00
_cell.angle_beta   90.00
_cell.angle_gamma   90.00
#
_symmetry.space_group_name_H-M   'P 1'
#
loop_
_entity.id
_entity.type
_entity.pdbx_description
1 polymer ?
#
loop_
_entity_poly.entity_id
_entity_poly.type
_entity_poly.pdbx_seq_one_letter_code
_entity_poly.pdbx_strand_id
1 'polypeptide(L)'
;MGVLEVHPDGRIRFTAADDVQQGGDAVSIDISVTATDSDDDTDTKPITITVDDITSQITLSEASGSEDAGRTVTSGDTNPEDNIPVGDGPIKVNIGVNTGDFDNNEELGDITIKNVDAAEGDFYYFDGTNYILLPVNGGEVVLTKALLETSTADNETGW
;
A
#
# COMPACT_ATOMS: atom_id res chain seq x y z
N MET A 1 -8.51 2.15 -18.94
CA MET A 1 -8.70 2.82 -20.25
C MET A 1 -10.09 3.43 -20.30
N GLY A 2 -10.19 4.75 -20.51
CA GLY A 2 -11.41 5.56 -20.29
C GLY A 2 -12.34 5.77 -21.49
N VAL A 3 -13.23 6.76 -21.38
CA VAL A 3 -14.21 7.17 -22.39
C VAL A 3 -13.87 8.56 -22.94
N LEU A 4 -13.85 8.70 -24.26
CA LEU A 4 -13.70 9.98 -24.97
C LEU A 4 -15.05 10.41 -25.56
N GLU A 5 -15.54 11.58 -25.16
CA GLU A 5 -16.74 12.21 -25.67
C GLU A 5 -16.37 13.43 -26.52
N VAL A 6 -16.83 13.46 -27.77
CA VAL A 6 -16.65 14.59 -28.69
C VAL A 6 -18.01 15.15 -29.06
N HIS A 7 -18.23 16.43 -28.76
CA HIS A 7 -19.50 17.10 -29.05
C HIS A 7 -19.42 17.87 -30.38
N PRO A 8 -20.53 17.95 -31.14
CA PRO A 8 -20.60 18.76 -32.36
C PRO A 8 -20.33 20.26 -32.17
N ASP A 9 -20.43 20.76 -30.93
CA ASP A 9 -20.10 22.15 -30.57
C ASP A 9 -18.61 22.36 -30.23
N GLY A 10 -17.77 21.35 -30.47
CA GLY A 10 -16.32 21.41 -30.30
C GLY A 10 -15.84 21.07 -28.88
N ARG A 11 -16.73 20.80 -27.93
CA ARG A 11 -16.31 20.33 -26.60
C ARG A 11 -15.80 18.90 -26.66
N ILE A 12 -14.70 18.65 -25.97
CA ILE A 12 -14.11 17.32 -25.81
C ILE A 12 -13.99 17.04 -24.31
N ARG A 13 -14.44 15.86 -23.89
CA ARG A 13 -14.27 15.37 -22.53
C ARG A 13 -13.64 13.99 -22.57
N PHE A 14 -12.59 13.80 -21.78
CA PHE A 14 -12.05 12.49 -21.49
C PHE A 14 -12.34 12.15 -20.03
N THR A 15 -12.87 10.95 -19.79
CA THR A 15 -13.09 10.40 -18.45
C THR A 15 -12.25 9.15 -18.35
N ALA A 16 -11.20 9.16 -17.53
CA ALA A 16 -10.39 7.97 -17.26
C ALA A 16 -11.27 6.89 -16.61
N ALA A 17 -10.91 5.62 -16.82
CA ALA A 17 -11.46 4.53 -15.99
C ALA A 17 -10.64 4.46 -14.70
N ASP A 18 -11.18 3.85 -13.65
CA ASP A 18 -10.41 3.57 -12.45
C ASP A 18 -9.33 2.50 -12.75
N ASP A 19 -8.23 2.52 -11.99
CA ASP A 19 -7.09 1.60 -12.07
C ASP A 19 -6.61 1.29 -13.51
N VAL A 20 -6.41 2.33 -14.32
CA VAL A 20 -5.89 2.15 -15.68
C VAL A 20 -4.47 1.61 -15.62
N GLN A 21 -4.24 0.36 -16.02
CA GLN A 21 -2.87 -0.15 -16.19
C GLN A 21 -2.10 0.73 -17.22
N GLN A 22 -1.02 1.35 -16.78
CA GLN A 22 -0.14 2.27 -17.51
C GLN A 22 1.27 1.67 -17.63
N GLY A 23 1.97 1.99 -18.72
CA GLY A 23 3.40 1.70 -18.82
C GLY A 23 4.21 2.90 -18.34
N GLY A 24 4.58 2.95 -17.07
CA GLY A 24 5.34 4.07 -16.48
C GLY A 24 4.48 5.26 -16.05
N ASP A 25 5.12 6.36 -15.66
CA ASP A 25 4.52 7.46 -14.87
C ASP A 25 3.40 8.27 -15.56
N ALA A 26 3.13 8.05 -16.85
CA ALA A 26 2.03 8.70 -17.57
C ALA A 26 1.69 8.01 -18.89
N VAL A 27 0.43 8.11 -19.30
CA VAL A 27 -0.03 7.79 -20.66
C VAL A 27 -0.48 9.04 -21.41
N SER A 28 -0.09 9.16 -22.68
CA SER A 28 -0.52 10.24 -23.57
C SER A 28 -1.49 9.73 -24.64
N ILE A 29 -2.58 10.47 -24.84
CA ILE A 29 -3.59 10.23 -25.87
C ILE A 29 -3.56 11.42 -26.82
N ASP A 30 -3.16 11.19 -28.07
CA ASP A 30 -3.14 12.21 -29.11
C ASP A 30 -4.42 12.16 -29.95
N ILE A 31 -5.11 13.31 -30.04
CA ILE A 31 -6.34 13.50 -30.79
C ILE A 31 -6.07 14.54 -31.87
N SER A 32 -6.44 14.26 -33.12
CA SER A 32 -6.45 15.27 -34.19
C SER A 32 -7.87 15.76 -34.42
N VAL A 33 -8.07 17.08 -34.31
CA VAL A 33 -9.36 17.72 -34.57
C VAL A 33 -9.27 18.51 -35.86
N THR A 34 -10.16 18.21 -36.81
CA THR A 34 -10.30 18.96 -38.06
C THR A 34 -11.61 19.73 -38.05
N ALA A 35 -11.54 21.04 -38.29
CA ALA A 35 -12.70 21.87 -38.55
C ALA A 35 -12.80 22.17 -40.05
N THR A 36 -14.03 22.26 -40.56
CA THR A 36 -14.34 22.66 -41.94
C THR A 36 -15.38 23.77 -41.88
N ASP A 37 -15.14 24.88 -42.58
CA ASP A 37 -16.13 25.96 -42.67
C ASP A 37 -17.09 25.79 -43.87
N SER A 38 -17.88 26.82 -44.16
CA SER A 38 -18.99 26.72 -45.11
C SER A 38 -18.56 26.66 -46.58
N ASP A 39 -17.35 27.08 -46.89
CA ASP A 39 -16.74 27.06 -48.23
C ASP A 39 -15.63 26.02 -48.37
N ASP A 40 -15.66 25.01 -47.49
CA ASP A 40 -14.81 23.82 -47.49
C ASP A 40 -13.33 24.09 -47.10
N ASP A 41 -13.01 25.23 -46.50
CA ASP A 41 -11.69 25.44 -45.92
C ASP A 41 -11.54 24.60 -44.65
N THR A 42 -10.38 23.92 -44.51
CA THR A 42 -10.11 23.04 -43.36
C THR A 42 -8.92 23.50 -42.54
N ASP A 43 -9.03 23.44 -41.21
CA ASP A 43 -7.89 23.55 -40.28
C ASP A 43 -7.83 22.32 -39.36
N THR A 44 -6.64 21.79 -39.13
CA THR A 44 -6.41 20.64 -38.25
C THR A 44 -5.48 21.00 -37.11
N LYS A 45 -5.84 20.63 -35.89
CA LYS A 45 -5.06 20.87 -34.68
C LYS A 45 -4.93 19.60 -33.84
N PRO A 46 -3.73 19.27 -33.35
CA PRO A 46 -3.55 18.20 -32.38
C PRO A 46 -3.98 18.67 -30.98
N ILE A 47 -4.52 17.75 -30.21
CA ILE A 47 -4.81 17.86 -28.78
C ILE A 47 -4.18 16.65 -28.12
N THR A 48 -3.28 16.87 -27.18
CA THR A 48 -2.69 15.80 -26.36
C THR A 48 -3.35 15.83 -24.99
N ILE A 49 -3.87 14.69 -24.56
CA ILE A 49 -4.37 14.47 -23.20
C ILE A 49 -3.34 13.60 -22.48
N THR A 50 -2.87 14.07 -21.33
CA THR A 50 -1.99 13.29 -20.45
C THR A 50 -2.79 12.79 -19.26
N VAL A 51 -2.66 11.51 -18.96
CA VAL A 51 -3.13 10.90 -17.72
C VAL A 51 -1.88 10.49 -16.97
N ASP A 52 -1.66 11.12 -15.82
CA ASP A 52 -0.51 10.82 -14.97
C ASP A 52 -0.83 9.61 -14.09
N ASP A 53 0.19 8.79 -13.85
CA ASP A 53 0.17 7.79 -12.80
C ASP A 53 0.26 8.47 -11.43
N ILE A 54 -0.44 7.92 -10.44
CA ILE A 54 -0.24 8.35 -9.06
C ILE A 54 0.81 7.44 -8.42
N THR A 55 1.44 7.90 -7.34
CA THR A 55 2.46 7.10 -6.66
C THR A 55 1.85 6.43 -5.45
N SER A 56 2.18 5.15 -5.24
CA SER A 56 1.71 4.42 -4.08
C SER A 56 2.06 5.12 -2.76
N GLN A 57 1.11 5.13 -1.82
CA GLN A 57 1.29 5.75 -0.50
C GLN A 57 1.06 4.76 0.64
N ILE A 58 2.11 4.46 1.41
CA ILE A 58 2.01 3.66 2.63
C ILE A 58 1.37 4.49 3.76
N THR A 59 0.27 3.98 4.31
CA THR A 59 -0.32 4.43 5.58
C THR A 59 -0.14 3.34 6.64
N LEU A 60 0.08 3.70 7.90
CA LEU A 60 0.37 2.78 9.00
C LEU A 60 -0.62 2.99 10.16
N SER A 61 -1.03 1.91 10.83
CA SER A 61 -1.69 1.97 12.13
C SER A 61 -0.65 2.00 13.25
N GLU A 62 -0.87 2.83 14.27
CA GLU A 62 0.02 2.86 15.45
C GLU A 62 -0.05 1.52 16.20
N ALA A 63 1.11 1.03 16.63
CA ALA A 63 1.23 -0.11 17.54
C ALA A 63 1.89 0.35 18.84
N SER A 64 1.35 -0.08 19.98
CA SER A 64 1.96 0.14 21.30
C SER A 64 1.79 -1.11 22.17
N GLY A 65 2.69 -1.27 23.12
CA GLY A 65 2.69 -2.34 24.11
C GLY A 65 3.50 -1.95 25.34
N SER A 66 3.56 -2.84 26.33
CA SER A 66 4.34 -2.65 27.55
C SER A 66 5.41 -3.74 27.66
N GLU A 67 6.56 -3.38 28.21
CA GLU A 67 7.60 -4.33 28.66
C GLU A 67 6.91 -5.42 29.53
N ASP A 68 7.30 -6.69 29.35
CA ASP A 68 6.80 -7.88 30.08
C ASP A 68 5.44 -8.49 29.70
N ALA A 69 4.76 -8.01 28.65
CA ALA A 69 3.58 -8.72 28.12
C ALA A 69 3.95 -10.13 27.59
N GLY A 70 3.31 -11.18 28.13
CA GLY A 70 3.48 -12.57 27.70
C GLY A 70 4.66 -13.34 28.31
N ARG A 71 5.39 -12.77 29.27
CA ARG A 71 6.46 -13.46 30.01
C ARG A 71 5.88 -14.39 31.08
N THR A 72 6.54 -15.54 31.30
CA THR A 72 6.23 -16.41 32.45
C THR A 72 6.88 -15.85 33.72
N VAL A 73 6.07 -15.51 34.73
CA VAL A 73 6.57 -15.02 36.03
C VAL A 73 7.43 -16.10 36.70
N THR A 74 8.65 -15.73 37.11
CA THR A 74 9.59 -16.62 37.79
C THR A 74 9.79 -16.24 39.26
N SER A 75 10.31 -17.17 40.06
CA SER A 75 10.55 -16.94 41.49
C SER A 75 11.70 -15.94 41.69
N GLY A 76 11.35 -14.68 41.94
CA GLY A 76 12.30 -13.57 42.10
C GLY A 76 11.76 -12.23 41.61
N ASP A 77 10.66 -12.25 40.86
CA ASP A 77 10.05 -11.07 40.27
C ASP A 77 9.30 -10.26 41.35
N THR A 78 9.92 -9.17 41.83
CA THR A 78 9.41 -8.35 42.95
C THR A 78 8.66 -7.08 42.55
N ASN A 79 8.67 -6.70 41.27
CA ASN A 79 8.02 -5.48 40.80
C ASN A 79 6.57 -5.79 40.37
N PRO A 80 5.53 -5.20 41.01
CA PRO A 80 4.13 -5.43 40.65
C PRO A 80 3.77 -5.02 39.21
N GLU A 81 4.57 -4.15 38.59
CA GLU A 81 4.42 -3.65 37.22
C GLU A 81 5.13 -4.52 36.16
N ASP A 82 6.06 -5.39 36.59
CA ASP A 82 6.89 -6.36 35.81
C ASP A 82 6.21 -7.75 35.73
N ASN A 83 5.03 -7.89 36.35
CA ASN A 83 4.43 -9.19 36.67
C ASN A 83 2.97 -9.32 36.19
N ILE A 84 2.62 -8.74 35.04
CA ILE A 84 1.26 -8.92 34.49
C ILE A 84 1.05 -10.42 34.19
N PRO A 85 0.05 -11.10 34.78
CA PRO A 85 -0.02 -12.56 34.78
C PRO A 85 -0.16 -13.15 33.37
N VAL A 86 0.43 -14.34 33.22
CA VAL A 86 0.19 -15.35 32.16
C VAL A 86 -1.20 -15.19 31.53
N GLY A 87 -1.22 -14.85 30.25
CA GLY A 87 -2.45 -14.66 29.48
C GLY A 87 -2.40 -13.46 28.53
N ASP A 88 -1.47 -12.53 28.75
CA ASP A 88 -1.22 -11.47 27.78
C ASP A 88 -0.45 -12.07 26.59
N GLY A 89 -0.96 -11.87 25.38
CA GLY A 89 -0.28 -12.34 24.18
C GLY A 89 1.01 -11.53 23.95
N PRO A 90 1.88 -11.96 23.02
CA PRO A 90 2.96 -11.09 22.56
C PRO A 90 2.38 -9.72 22.12
N ILE A 91 3.17 -8.65 22.26
CA ILE A 91 2.77 -7.32 21.77
C ILE A 91 2.42 -7.45 20.29
N LYS A 92 1.14 -7.23 19.97
CA LYS A 92 0.64 -7.36 18.60
C LYS A 92 0.87 -6.05 17.87
N VAL A 93 1.69 -6.11 16.83
CA VAL A 93 1.88 -5.02 15.88
C VAL A 93 0.98 -5.30 14.68
N ASN A 94 -0.14 -4.59 14.59
CA ASN A 94 -1.03 -4.67 13.43
C ASN A 94 -0.55 -3.66 12.38
N ILE A 95 0.02 -4.15 11.29
CA ILE A 95 0.43 -3.34 10.16
C ILE A 95 -0.61 -3.50 9.06
N GLY A 96 -1.44 -2.49 8.85
CA GLY A 96 -2.22 -2.35 7.62
C GLY A 96 -1.46 -1.46 6.66
N VAL A 97 -1.26 -1.89 5.42
CA VAL A 97 -0.72 -1.04 4.35
C VAL A 97 -1.70 -1.01 3.21
N ASN A 98 -2.02 0.20 2.77
CA ASN A 98 -2.71 0.46 1.52
C ASN A 98 -1.67 1.00 0.53
N THR A 99 -1.65 0.53 -0.71
CA THR A 99 -0.79 1.11 -1.75
C THR A 99 -1.43 2.33 -2.39
N GLY A 100 -2.75 2.51 -2.30
CA GLY A 100 -3.46 3.73 -2.70
C GLY A 100 -3.81 3.80 -4.18
N ASP A 101 -2.97 3.21 -5.03
CA ASP A 101 -3.22 2.82 -6.42
C ASP A 101 -3.13 1.29 -6.54
N PHE A 102 -3.95 0.72 -7.43
CA PHE A 102 -3.99 -0.72 -7.73
C PHE A 102 -3.70 -1.01 -9.22
N ASP A 103 -3.25 -0.01 -9.97
CA ASP A 103 -2.82 -0.13 -11.34
C ASP A 103 -1.31 -0.30 -11.49
N ASN A 104 -0.86 -1.32 -12.23
CA ASN A 104 0.56 -1.66 -12.52
C ASN A 104 1.24 -2.67 -11.59
N ASN A 105 0.45 -3.45 -10.85
CA ASN A 105 0.91 -4.55 -10.01
C ASN A 105 1.79 -4.08 -8.83
N GLU A 106 1.35 -3.02 -8.17
CA GLU A 106 1.94 -2.48 -6.94
C GLU A 106 1.87 -3.54 -5.86
N GLU A 107 2.99 -3.74 -5.16
CA GLU A 107 3.11 -4.78 -4.16
C GLU A 107 3.91 -4.27 -2.97
N LEU A 108 3.53 -4.74 -1.78
CA LEU A 108 4.35 -4.53 -0.60
C LEU A 108 5.71 -5.22 -0.73
N GLY A 109 6.75 -4.47 -0.39
CA GLY A 109 8.09 -5.01 -0.17
C GLY A 109 8.26 -5.59 1.23
N ASP A 110 9.50 -5.93 1.58
CA ASP A 110 9.84 -6.40 2.92
C ASP A 110 9.53 -5.35 4.01
N ILE A 111 9.15 -5.82 5.20
CA ILE A 111 9.04 -4.97 6.40
C ILE A 111 10.31 -5.15 7.23
N THR A 112 11.04 -4.06 7.45
CA THR A 112 12.26 -4.04 8.27
C THR A 112 12.02 -3.32 9.59
N ILE A 113 12.21 -4.04 10.69
CA ILE A 113 12.30 -3.49 12.04
C ILE A 113 13.77 -3.19 12.31
N LYS A 114 14.09 -1.95 12.69
CA LYS A 114 15.47 -1.45 12.83
C LYS A 114 15.81 -1.10 14.26
N ASN A 115 17.11 -1.05 14.54
CA ASN A 115 17.67 -0.73 15.86
C ASN A 115 17.19 -1.72 16.93
N VAL A 116 17.11 -3.00 16.58
CA VAL A 116 16.70 -4.08 17.49
C VAL A 116 17.92 -4.85 17.98
N ASP A 117 17.96 -5.19 19.26
CA ASP A 117 18.93 -6.12 19.84
C ASP A 117 18.23 -7.44 20.21
N ALA A 118 18.92 -8.57 20.11
CA ALA A 118 18.43 -9.84 20.64
C ALA A 118 18.17 -9.79 22.16
N ALA A 119 18.77 -8.85 22.89
CA ALA A 119 18.47 -8.60 24.29
C ALA A 119 17.10 -7.92 24.53
N GLU A 120 16.52 -7.28 23.52
CA GLU A 120 15.23 -6.56 23.62
C GLU A 120 14.01 -7.49 23.45
N GLY A 121 14.26 -8.76 23.15
CA GLY A 121 13.24 -9.80 23.04
C GLY A 121 13.30 -10.59 21.74
N ASP A 122 12.43 -11.59 21.65
CA ASP A 122 12.24 -12.39 20.45
C ASP A 122 11.16 -11.77 19.56
N PHE A 123 11.37 -11.81 18.24
CA PHE A 123 10.43 -11.32 17.25
C PHE A 123 9.76 -12.50 16.55
N TYR A 124 8.44 -12.46 16.42
CA TYR A 124 7.68 -13.55 15.80
C TYR A 124 6.76 -13.04 14.69
N TYR A 125 6.61 -13.84 13.63
CA TYR A 125 5.54 -13.73 12.65
C TYR A 125 4.47 -14.80 12.92
N PHE A 126 3.19 -14.45 12.83
CA PHE A 126 2.09 -15.41 13.00
C PHE A 126 1.59 -15.85 11.62
N ASP A 127 1.74 -17.14 11.28
CA ASP A 127 1.36 -17.72 9.98
C ASP A 127 -0.14 -18.11 9.88
N GLY A 128 -0.96 -17.61 10.80
CA GLY A 128 -2.36 -18.01 10.99
C GLY A 128 -2.54 -19.20 11.93
N THR A 129 -1.50 -19.96 12.24
CA THR A 129 -1.55 -21.12 13.16
C THR A 129 -0.49 -21.05 14.26
N ASN A 130 0.75 -20.70 13.94
CA ASN A 130 1.90 -20.72 14.82
C ASN A 130 2.66 -19.39 14.78
N TYR A 131 3.36 -19.11 15.88
CA TYR A 131 4.35 -18.04 15.94
C TYR A 131 5.72 -18.58 15.47
N ILE A 132 6.25 -17.98 14.42
CA ILE A 132 7.54 -18.33 13.80
C ILE A 132 8.58 -17.29 14.20
N LEU A 133 9.68 -17.74 14.82
CA LEU A 133 10.77 -16.87 15.26
C LEU A 133 11.49 -16.23 14.06
N LEU A 134 11.68 -14.92 14.12
CA LEU A 134 12.45 -14.13 13.16
C LEU A 134 13.84 -13.82 13.73
N PRO A 135 14.92 -14.06 12.97
CA PRO A 135 16.28 -13.81 13.45
C PRO A 135 16.61 -12.32 13.45
N VAL A 136 17.31 -11.87 14.49
CA VAL A 136 17.96 -10.55 14.52
C VAL A 136 19.29 -10.65 13.77
N ASN A 137 19.45 -9.87 12.70
CA ASN A 137 20.66 -9.82 11.89
C ASN A 137 21.19 -8.39 11.82
N GLY A 138 22.33 -8.12 12.45
CA GLY A 138 22.98 -6.81 12.34
C GLY A 138 22.16 -5.63 12.88
N GLY A 139 21.29 -5.89 13.86
CA GLY A 139 20.42 -4.86 14.45
C GLY A 139 19.07 -4.69 13.74
N GLU A 140 18.73 -5.60 12.83
CA GLU A 140 17.48 -5.58 12.07
C GLU A 140 16.75 -6.93 12.16
N VAL A 141 15.42 -6.87 12.10
CA VAL A 141 14.54 -8.02 11.87
C VAL A 141 13.76 -7.76 10.59
N VAL A 142 13.75 -8.73 9.69
CA VAL A 142 13.10 -8.61 8.38
C VAL A 142 11.97 -9.61 8.27
N LEU A 143 10.75 -9.09 8.06
CA LEU A 143 9.61 -9.87 7.61
C LEU A 143 9.55 -9.76 6.08
N THR A 144 9.97 -10.81 5.39
CA THR A 144 10.05 -10.81 3.93
C THR A 144 8.67 -10.74 3.29
N LYS A 145 8.56 -10.15 2.10
CA LYS A 145 7.33 -10.12 1.29
C LYS A 145 6.59 -11.45 1.21
N ALA A 146 7.32 -12.57 1.08
CA ALA A 146 6.72 -13.90 0.99
C ALA A 146 5.93 -14.35 2.24
N LEU A 147 6.13 -13.67 3.37
CA LEU A 147 5.44 -13.89 4.64
C LEU A 147 4.33 -12.86 4.88
N LEU A 148 4.17 -11.86 4.01
CA LEU A 148 3.12 -10.86 4.18
C LEU A 148 1.79 -11.40 3.64
N GLU A 149 0.74 -11.27 4.44
CA GLU A 149 -0.61 -11.45 3.95
C GLU A 149 -1.03 -10.18 3.20
N THR A 150 -1.31 -10.33 1.90
CA THR A 150 -1.85 -9.25 1.08
C THR A 150 -3.31 -9.56 0.75
N SER A 151 -4.15 -8.53 0.81
CA SER A 151 -5.50 -8.56 0.28
C SER A 151 -5.53 -7.65 -0.93
N THR A 152 -5.97 -8.18 -2.07
CA THR A 152 -6.26 -7.40 -3.29
C THR A 152 -7.72 -6.97 -3.33
N ALA A 153 -8.44 -7.03 -2.21
CA ALA A 153 -9.81 -6.55 -2.14
C ALA A 153 -9.78 -5.03 -2.23
N ASP A 154 -10.17 -4.53 -3.39
CA ASP A 154 -10.56 -3.15 -3.61
C ASP A 154 -11.53 -2.69 -2.50
N ASN A 155 -11.18 -1.62 -1.80
CA ASN A 155 -12.00 -1.03 -0.73
C ASN A 155 -12.98 0.03 -1.28
N GLU A 156 -13.17 0.09 -2.61
CA GLU A 156 -14.21 0.89 -3.25
C GLU A 156 -15.58 0.23 -3.01
N THR A 157 -16.06 0.32 -1.76
CA THR A 157 -17.47 0.13 -1.47
C THR A 157 -18.28 1.24 -2.14
N GLY A 158 -18.87 0.91 -3.29
CA GLY A 158 -20.23 1.31 -3.67
C GLY A 158 -20.43 2.72 -4.20
N TRP A 159 -20.58 2.80 -5.53
CA TRP A 159 -21.52 3.73 -6.16
C TRP A 159 -22.95 3.18 -6.09
#